data_AF-A0A315UX55-F1
#
_entry.id   AF-A0A315UX55-F1
#
_cell.length_a   1.000
_cell.length_b   1.000
_cell.length_c   1.000
_cell.angle_alpha   90.00
_cell.angle_beta   90.00
_cell.angle_gamma   90.00
#
_symmetry.space_group_name_H-M   'P 1'
#
loop_
_entity.id
_entity.type
_entity.pdbx_description
1 polymer ?
#
loop_
_entity_poly.entity_id
_entity_poly.type
_entity_poly.pdbx_seq_one_letter_code
_entity_poly.pdbx_strand_id
1 'polypeptide(L)'
;MYVLQVHLNCALWSSEVYETQAGALINVELALRRGLAVRCAHCSHSGATTGCNRLRCTNTYHFTCALQAHCTFFKDKTMLCYLHKPRTISVSGDRSSSSSPFSTPGPTSDPNPGADPYDSELRCFAVFRRVFVQRDEARQIAAVVQRGERQHTFRVGSLLFRAVGRLLPQQMDAFHNEAAIFPVGYHANRFYWSMRYSNR
;
A
#
# COMPACT_ATOMS: atom_id res chain seq x y z
N MET A 1 -13.29 -1.23 15.58
CA MET A 1 -12.02 -0.47 15.55
C MET A 1 -11.22 -0.91 14.35
N TYR A 2 -10.99 -0.04 13.37
CA TYR A 2 -10.16 -0.39 12.21
C TYR A 2 -8.73 0.08 12.46
N VAL A 3 -7.94 -0.74 13.17
CA VAL A 3 -6.50 -0.55 13.22
C VAL A 3 -5.96 -1.14 11.93
N LEU A 4 -5.65 -0.27 10.98
CA LEU A 4 -5.14 -0.71 9.70
C LEU A 4 -3.69 -1.07 9.87
N GLN A 5 -3.45 -2.36 10.09
CA GLN A 5 -2.21 -2.96 9.64
C GLN A 5 -2.23 -2.94 8.12
N VAL A 6 -1.96 -1.78 7.53
CA VAL A 6 -1.65 -1.72 6.11
C VAL A 6 -0.28 -2.35 5.97
N HIS A 7 -0.21 -3.50 5.31
CA HIS A 7 1.09 -4.03 4.91
C HIS A 7 1.80 -2.99 4.05
N LEU A 8 3.11 -2.83 4.22
CA LEU A 8 3.86 -1.80 3.50
C LEU A 8 3.56 -1.82 1.99
N ASN A 9 3.57 -3.00 1.38
CA ASN A 9 3.26 -3.16 -0.03
C ASN A 9 1.80 -2.84 -0.39
N CYS A 10 0.84 -3.02 0.52
CA CYS A 10 -0.54 -2.56 0.28
C CYS A 10 -0.61 -1.03 0.21
N ALA A 11 0.07 -0.32 1.10
CA ALA A 11 0.12 1.15 1.06
C ALA A 11 0.86 1.61 -0.19
N LEU A 12 2.05 1.06 -0.43
CA LEU A 12 2.92 1.46 -1.52
C LEU A 12 2.21 1.27 -2.87
N TRP A 13 1.56 0.12 -3.11
CA TRP A 13 0.91 -0.20 -4.38
C TRP A 13 -0.55 0.27 -4.49
N SER A 14 -1.02 1.12 -3.59
CA SER A 14 -2.33 1.76 -3.74
C SER A 14 -2.26 2.85 -4.82
N SER A 15 -3.26 2.90 -5.71
CA SER A 15 -3.25 3.76 -6.90
C SER A 15 -3.06 5.26 -6.61
N GLU A 16 -3.64 5.75 -5.52
CA GLU A 16 -3.57 7.16 -5.11
C GLU A 16 -2.38 7.50 -4.21
N VAL A 17 -1.65 6.50 -3.71
CA VAL A 17 -0.50 6.72 -2.82
C VAL A 17 0.71 7.06 -3.67
N TYR A 18 1.49 8.05 -3.23
CA TYR A 18 2.81 8.33 -3.78
C TYR A 18 3.82 8.52 -2.65
N GLU A 19 5.09 8.35 -2.98
CA GLU A 19 6.20 8.46 -2.04
C GLU A 19 6.97 9.75 -2.34
N THR A 20 7.26 10.54 -1.31
CA THR A 20 8.15 11.71 -1.43
C THR A 20 9.61 11.28 -1.42
N GLN A 21 10.53 12.17 -1.83
CA GLN A 21 11.97 11.91 -1.77
C GLN A 21 12.47 11.57 -0.35
N ALA A 22 11.79 12.06 0.68
CA ALA A 22 12.11 11.78 2.07
C ALA A 22 11.55 10.43 2.58
N GLY A 23 10.83 9.67 1.74
CA GLY A 23 10.19 8.40 2.11
C GLY A 23 8.80 8.55 2.75
N ALA A 24 8.20 9.74 2.72
CA ALA A 24 6.84 9.94 3.22
C ALA A 24 5.81 9.38 2.22
N LEU A 25 4.93 8.51 2.68
CA LEU A 25 3.79 8.01 1.91
C LEU A 25 2.61 8.96 2.08
N ILE A 26 2.20 9.58 0.98
CA ILE A 26 1.08 10.53 0.93
C ILE A 26 -0.19 9.82 0.45
N ASN A 27 -1.37 10.32 0.84
CA ASN A 27 -2.69 9.78 0.49
C ASN A 27 -3.00 8.37 1.03
N VAL A 28 -2.23 7.84 1.98
CA VAL A 28 -2.52 6.51 2.57
C VAL A 28 -3.91 6.46 3.23
N GLU A 29 -4.31 7.54 3.91
CA GLU A 29 -5.65 7.65 4.51
C GLU A 29 -6.77 7.74 3.45
N LEU A 30 -6.51 8.42 2.33
CA LEU A 30 -7.45 8.47 1.21
C LEU A 30 -7.61 7.07 0.58
N ALA A 31 -6.49 6.37 0.38
CA ALA A 31 -6.47 5.04 -0.18
C ALA A 31 -7.24 4.04 0.67
N LEU A 32 -7.02 4.12 1.98
CA LEU A 32 -7.80 3.40 2.95
C LEU A 32 -9.30 3.65 2.77
N ARG A 33 -9.73 4.92 2.82
CA ARG A 33 -11.16 5.27 2.82
C ARG A 33 -11.84 4.79 1.56
N ARG A 34 -11.16 4.92 0.41
CA ARG A 34 -11.61 4.36 -0.86
C ARG A 34 -11.70 2.83 -0.78
N GLY A 35 -10.64 2.19 -0.29
CA GLY A 35 -10.55 0.73 -0.17
C GLY A 35 -11.71 0.12 0.62
N LEU A 36 -12.24 0.80 1.65
CA LEU A 36 -13.39 0.31 2.42
C LEU A 36 -14.64 0.02 1.56
N ALA A 37 -14.82 0.74 0.46
CA ALA A 37 -15.95 0.56 -0.46
C ALA A 37 -15.59 -0.28 -1.71
N VAL A 38 -14.31 -0.47 -2.01
CA VAL A 38 -13.86 -1.15 -3.24
C VAL A 38 -13.67 -2.64 -3.00
N ARG A 39 -14.36 -3.45 -3.84
CA ARG A 39 -14.26 -4.91 -3.85
C ARG A 39 -13.09 -5.39 -4.70
N CYS A 40 -12.40 -6.41 -4.21
CA CYS A 40 -11.32 -7.07 -4.93
C CYS A 40 -11.87 -7.92 -6.09
N ALA A 41 -11.31 -7.79 -7.29
CA ALA A 41 -11.67 -8.62 -8.44
C ALA A 41 -11.26 -10.10 -8.32
N HIS A 42 -10.42 -10.46 -7.34
CA HIS A 42 -10.00 -11.85 -7.08
C HIS A 42 -10.82 -12.50 -5.96
N CYS A 43 -10.87 -11.89 -4.76
CA CYS A 43 -11.53 -12.48 -3.59
C CYS A 43 -12.92 -11.89 -3.28
N SER A 44 -13.38 -10.88 -4.02
CA SER A 44 -14.67 -10.19 -3.84
C SER A 44 -14.89 -9.45 -2.51
N HIS A 45 -13.95 -9.52 -1.57
CA HIS A 45 -13.98 -8.76 -0.31
C HIS A 45 -13.57 -7.30 -0.50
N SER A 46 -14.00 -6.43 0.42
CA SER A 46 -13.61 -5.01 0.42
C SER A 46 -12.14 -4.82 0.86
N GLY A 47 -11.60 -3.63 0.63
CA GLY A 47 -10.23 -3.23 0.99
C GLY A 47 -9.23 -3.23 -0.16
N ALA A 48 -9.68 -3.40 -1.40
CA ALA A 48 -8.80 -3.44 -2.57
C ALA A 48 -8.42 -2.01 -3.02
N THR A 49 -7.13 -1.79 -3.26
CA THR A 49 -6.59 -0.45 -3.59
C THR A 49 -5.60 -0.44 -4.75
N THR A 50 -5.10 -1.59 -5.19
CA THR A 50 -4.18 -1.70 -6.33
C THR A 50 -4.97 -1.87 -7.63
N GLY A 51 -5.14 -0.79 -8.37
CA GLY A 51 -5.92 -0.75 -9.62
C GLY A 51 -5.11 -1.05 -10.87
N CYS A 52 -5.75 -1.65 -11.88
CA CYS A 52 -5.16 -1.83 -13.19
C CYS A 52 -5.01 -0.49 -13.93
N ASN A 53 -3.85 -0.22 -14.51
CA ASN A 53 -3.54 1.02 -15.23
C ASN A 53 -4.10 1.07 -16.67
N ARG A 54 -4.81 0.04 -17.12
CA ARG A 54 -5.46 0.06 -18.44
C ARG A 54 -6.65 1.02 -18.42
N LEU A 55 -6.69 1.94 -19.39
CA LEU A 55 -7.81 2.86 -19.57
C LEU A 55 -9.17 2.11 -19.56
N ARG A 56 -10.11 2.60 -18.73
CA ARG A 56 -11.46 2.04 -18.49
C ARG A 56 -11.51 0.67 -17.79
N CYS A 57 -10.39 0.10 -17.37
CA CYS A 57 -10.40 -1.09 -16.54
C CYS A 57 -10.75 -0.73 -15.09
N THR A 58 -11.75 -1.40 -14.53
CA THR A 58 -12.19 -1.20 -13.13
C THR A 58 -11.63 -2.24 -12.17
N ASN A 59 -10.86 -3.21 -12.68
CA ASN A 59 -10.29 -4.27 -11.86
C ASN A 59 -9.32 -3.69 -10.82
N THR A 60 -9.68 -3.87 -9.55
CA THR A 60 -8.89 -3.46 -8.39
C THR A 60 -8.66 -4.66 -7.49
N TYR A 61 -7.48 -4.75 -6.89
CA TYR A 61 -7.05 -5.91 -6.11
C TYR A 61 -6.45 -5.48 -4.77
N HIS A 62 -6.48 -6.39 -3.79
CA HIS A 62 -5.47 -6.34 -2.72
C HIS A 62 -4.10 -6.65 -3.34
N PHE A 63 -3.02 -6.12 -2.78
CA PHE A 63 -1.67 -6.40 -3.27
C PHE A 63 -1.38 -7.91 -3.39
N THR A 64 -1.69 -8.71 -2.35
CA THR A 64 -1.50 -10.16 -2.36
C THR A 64 -2.39 -10.89 -3.36
N CYS A 65 -3.65 -10.44 -3.51
CA CYS A 65 -4.59 -10.97 -4.50
C CYS A 65 -4.12 -10.69 -5.92
N ALA A 66 -3.50 -9.54 -6.18
CA ALA A 66 -2.93 -9.23 -7.49
C ALA A 66 -1.78 -10.19 -7.84
N LEU A 67 -0.93 -10.54 -6.87
CA LEU A 67 0.12 -11.56 -7.06
C LEU A 67 -0.47 -12.94 -7.38
N GLN A 68 -1.49 -13.35 -6.62
CA GLN A 68 -2.19 -14.63 -6.82
C GLN A 68 -2.91 -14.69 -8.19
N ALA A 69 -3.51 -13.59 -8.61
CA ALA A 69 -4.16 -13.46 -9.92
C ALA A 69 -3.16 -13.22 -11.06
N HIS A 70 -1.84 -13.33 -10.82
CA HIS A 70 -0.79 -13.15 -11.82
C HIS A 70 -0.84 -11.79 -12.55
N CYS A 71 -1.21 -10.72 -11.84
CA CYS A 71 -1.08 -9.37 -12.34
C CYS A 71 0.41 -8.99 -12.50
N THR A 72 0.70 -8.14 -13.49
CA THR A 72 2.05 -7.66 -13.78
C THR A 72 2.27 -6.29 -13.15
N PHE A 73 3.37 -6.16 -12.41
CA PHE A 73 3.77 -4.93 -11.73
C PHE A 73 4.98 -4.33 -12.44
N PHE A 74 5.05 -3.00 -12.54
CA PHE A 74 6.09 -2.29 -13.29
C PHE A 74 6.93 -1.39 -12.39
N LYS A 75 8.17 -1.12 -12.80
CA LYS A 75 9.12 -0.25 -12.08
C LYS A 75 8.58 1.18 -11.88
N ASP A 76 7.71 1.65 -12.78
CA ASP A 76 7.04 2.95 -12.72
C ASP A 76 5.84 2.99 -11.76
N LYS A 77 5.65 1.93 -10.94
CA LYS A 77 4.58 1.78 -9.95
C LYS A 77 3.19 1.53 -10.56
N THR A 78 3.11 1.19 -11.83
CA THR A 78 1.86 0.77 -12.45
C THR A 78 1.64 -0.75 -12.34
N MET A 79 0.39 -1.19 -12.46
CA MET A 79 0.02 -2.60 -12.46
C MET A 79 -0.97 -2.88 -13.59
N LEU A 80 -0.82 -4.00 -14.29
CA LEU A 80 -1.78 -4.51 -15.27
C LEU A 80 -2.37 -5.84 -14.79
N CYS A 81 -3.69 -5.97 -14.85
CA CYS A 81 -4.37 -7.20 -14.47
C CYS A 81 -4.11 -8.31 -15.49
N TYR A 82 -4.41 -9.56 -15.14
CA TYR A 82 -4.18 -10.73 -16.01
C TYR A 82 -4.84 -10.62 -17.40
N LEU A 83 -5.95 -9.87 -17.52
CA LEU A 83 -6.61 -9.62 -18.81
C LEU A 83 -5.86 -8.62 -19.71
N HIS A 84 -5.06 -7.74 -19.11
CA HIS A 84 -4.29 -6.70 -19.82
C HIS A 84 -2.79 -6.93 -19.74
N LYS A 85 -2.36 -8.12 -19.30
CA LYS A 85 -0.95 -8.49 -19.29
C LYS A 85 -0.39 -8.41 -20.72
N PRO A 86 0.77 -7.76 -20.95
CA PRO A 86 1.39 -7.72 -22.27
C PRO A 86 1.62 -9.15 -22.77
N ARG A 87 1.13 -9.48 -23.97
CA ARG A 87 1.44 -10.77 -24.61
C ARG A 87 2.88 -10.74 -25.09
N THR A 88 3.66 -11.76 -24.74
CA THR A 88 4.95 -12.00 -25.40
C THR A 88 4.69 -12.36 -26.84
N ILE A 89 5.30 -11.62 -27.76
CA ILE A 89 5.50 -12.14 -29.10
C ILE A 89 6.61 -13.17 -28.96
N SER A 90 6.23 -14.42 -28.68
CA SER A 90 7.11 -15.54 -28.99
C SER A 90 7.14 -15.63 -30.51
N VAL A 91 8.28 -15.26 -31.11
CA VAL A 91 8.54 -15.59 -32.52
C VAL A 91 8.82 -17.10 -32.56
N SER A 92 7.76 -17.89 -32.41
CA SER A 92 7.76 -19.30 -32.78
C SER A 92 7.63 -19.33 -34.30
N GLY A 93 8.79 -19.44 -34.97
CA GLY A 93 8.85 -19.63 -36.40
C GLY A 93 8.26 -20.98 -36.76
N ASP A 94 7.01 -20.99 -37.19
CA ASP A 94 6.39 -22.11 -37.89
C ASP A 94 5.31 -21.56 -38.83
N ARG A 95 5.67 -21.24 -40.07
CA ARG A 95 4.74 -21.29 -41.22
C ARG A 95 5.47 -21.65 -42.50
N SER A 96 5.27 -22.90 -42.92
CA SER A 96 5.46 -23.35 -44.29
C SER A 96 4.66 -22.48 -45.26
N SER A 97 5.36 -21.98 -46.28
CA SER A 97 4.97 -21.79 -47.68
C SER A 97 3.66 -21.05 -48.03
N SER A 98 3.81 -19.84 -48.62
CA SER A 98 3.35 -19.53 -50.00
C SER A 98 3.87 -18.15 -50.48
N SER A 99 4.71 -18.19 -51.53
CA SER A 99 5.03 -17.21 -52.61
C SER A 99 4.22 -15.90 -52.70
N SER A 100 4.74 -14.70 -53.03
CA SER A 100 5.58 -14.31 -54.20
C SER A 100 6.17 -12.87 -54.06
N PRO A 101 7.08 -12.41 -54.96
CA PRO A 101 7.98 -11.25 -54.77
C PRO A 101 7.59 -10.02 -55.61
N PHE A 102 7.66 -8.79 -55.05
CA PHE A 102 8.18 -7.58 -55.72
C PHE A 102 8.08 -6.33 -54.82
N SER A 103 9.18 -5.55 -54.73
CA SER A 103 9.27 -4.08 -54.54
C SER A 103 10.30 -3.63 -53.47
N THR A 104 11.47 -3.23 -53.99
CA THR A 104 12.37 -2.11 -53.63
C THR A 104 12.76 -1.84 -52.16
N PRO A 105 14.07 -1.71 -51.82
CA PRO A 105 14.52 -1.32 -50.49
C PRO A 105 14.49 0.21 -50.30
N GLY A 106 13.70 0.69 -49.34
CA GLY A 106 13.82 2.03 -48.75
C GLY A 106 14.57 1.98 -47.42
N PRO A 107 15.20 3.08 -46.95
CA PRO A 107 16.06 3.05 -45.77
C PRO A 107 15.21 2.79 -44.51
N THR A 108 15.47 1.66 -43.87
CA THR A 108 14.91 1.30 -42.58
C THR A 108 15.52 2.23 -41.53
N SER A 109 14.66 3.01 -40.86
CA SER A 109 14.98 3.47 -39.51
C SER A 109 14.84 2.24 -38.62
N ASP A 110 15.98 1.65 -38.28
CA ASP A 110 16.05 0.46 -37.44
C ASP A 110 15.26 0.68 -36.14
N PRO A 111 14.24 -0.15 -35.82
CA PRO A 111 13.76 -0.24 -34.46
C PRO A 111 14.83 -1.02 -33.69
N ASN A 112 15.55 -0.30 -32.84
CA ASN A 112 16.51 -0.80 -31.85
C ASN A 112 16.15 -2.22 -31.33
N PRO A 113 16.85 -3.29 -31.74
CA PRO A 113 16.59 -4.65 -31.29
C PRO A 113 17.32 -4.87 -29.96
N GLY A 114 16.80 -4.29 -28.89
CA GLY A 114 17.50 -4.37 -27.59
C GLY A 114 16.69 -4.04 -26.34
N ALA A 115 15.46 -3.53 -26.46
CA ALA A 115 14.63 -3.36 -25.28
C ALA A 115 13.88 -4.66 -25.01
N ASP A 116 14.41 -5.49 -24.11
CA ASP A 116 13.65 -6.59 -23.52
C ASP A 116 12.32 -6.02 -23.00
N PRO A 117 11.15 -6.44 -23.53
CA PRO A 117 9.85 -5.93 -23.07
C PRO A 117 9.63 -6.14 -21.57
N TYR A 118 10.47 -6.97 -20.92
CA TYR A 118 10.47 -7.23 -19.49
C TYR A 118 11.42 -6.39 -18.64
N ASP A 119 12.25 -5.51 -19.20
CA ASP A 119 13.10 -4.64 -18.38
C ASP A 119 12.25 -3.68 -17.52
N SER A 120 11.00 -3.44 -17.88
CA SER A 120 10.08 -2.62 -17.09
C SER A 120 9.33 -3.39 -15.99
N GLU A 121 9.30 -4.74 -16.02
CA GLU A 121 8.57 -5.54 -15.04
C GLU A 121 9.33 -5.61 -13.70
N LEU A 122 8.62 -5.37 -12.61
CA LEU A 122 9.15 -5.48 -11.27
C LEU A 122 8.95 -6.90 -10.72
N ARG A 123 10.05 -7.61 -10.49
CA ARG A 123 10.05 -8.99 -9.95
C ARG A 123 10.27 -9.07 -8.43
N CYS A 124 10.73 -7.98 -7.82
CA CYS A 124 11.05 -7.91 -6.40
C CYS A 124 10.31 -6.75 -5.74
N PHE A 125 9.57 -7.04 -4.67
CA PHE A 125 8.77 -6.07 -3.91
C PHE A 125 9.42 -5.71 -2.56
N ALA A 126 10.70 -6.02 -2.38
CA ALA A 126 11.44 -5.63 -1.19
C ALA A 126 11.69 -4.13 -1.20
N VAL A 127 11.39 -3.47 -0.08
CA VAL A 127 11.60 -2.03 0.11
C VAL A 127 12.78 -1.86 1.08
N PHE A 128 13.97 -1.65 0.55
CA PHE A 128 15.20 -1.49 1.35
C PHE A 128 15.40 -0.09 1.91
N ARG A 129 14.55 0.86 1.51
CA ARG A 129 14.57 2.25 1.97
C ARG A 129 13.59 2.46 3.13
N ARG A 130 13.85 3.48 3.94
CA ARG A 130 12.96 3.87 5.03
C ARG A 130 11.76 4.61 4.43
N VAL A 131 10.57 4.15 4.78
CA VAL A 131 9.31 4.75 4.36
C VAL A 131 8.38 4.88 5.56
N PHE A 132 7.60 5.95 5.60
CA PHE A 132 6.70 6.23 6.72
C PHE A 132 5.41 6.86 6.23
N VAL A 133 4.30 6.59 6.93
CA VAL A 133 3.04 7.28 6.67
C VAL A 133 3.08 8.59 7.44
N GLN A 134 3.08 9.72 6.73
CA GLN A 134 2.99 11.02 7.38
C GLN A 134 1.61 11.17 8.02
N ARG A 135 1.58 11.30 9.35
CA ARG A 135 0.37 11.59 10.12
C ARG A 135 0.44 13.01 10.61
N ASP A 136 -0.66 13.74 10.47
CA ASP A 136 -0.83 15.03 11.14
C ASP A 136 -1.12 14.76 12.62
N GLU A 137 -0.04 14.63 13.40
CA GLU A 137 -0.11 14.33 14.83
C GLU A 137 -0.88 15.41 15.59
N ALA A 138 -0.70 16.69 15.24
CA ALA A 138 -1.39 17.80 15.89
C ALA A 138 -2.91 17.71 15.68
N ARG A 139 -3.35 17.40 14.45
CA ARG A 139 -4.77 17.21 14.15
C ARG A 139 -5.34 15.95 14.78
N GLN A 140 -4.56 14.87 14.87
CA GLN A 140 -4.98 13.66 15.60
C GLN A 140 -5.12 13.94 17.10
N ILE A 141 -4.16 14.61 17.72
CA ILE A 141 -4.21 15.00 19.13
C ILE A 141 -5.42 15.91 19.39
N ALA A 142 -5.62 16.95 18.56
CA ALA A 142 -6.77 17.84 18.68
C ALA A 142 -8.11 17.09 18.57
N ALA A 143 -8.23 16.13 17.65
CA ALA A 143 -9.43 15.31 17.50
C ALA A 143 -9.68 14.39 18.71
N VAL A 144 -8.63 13.92 19.38
CA VAL A 144 -8.72 13.13 20.62
C VAL A 144 -9.14 14.00 21.81
N VAL A 145 -8.60 15.21 21.92
CA VAL A 145 -8.95 16.16 22.99
C VAL A 145 -10.41 16.61 22.88
N GLN A 146 -10.92 16.79 21.66
CA GLN A 146 -12.30 17.24 21.42
C GLN A 146 -13.36 16.14 21.53
N ARG A 147 -12.98 14.87 21.36
CA ARG A 147 -13.91 13.72 21.43
C ARG A 147 -13.77 13.06 22.80
N GLY A 148 -14.66 13.43 23.73
CA GLY A 148 -14.78 12.80 25.05
C GLY A 148 -14.75 11.27 25.00
N GLU A 149 -14.28 10.68 26.11
CA GLU A 149 -13.96 9.27 26.36
C GLU A 149 -14.76 8.26 25.52
N ARG A 150 -14.27 7.96 24.32
CA ARG A 150 -14.61 6.70 23.63
C ARG A 150 -13.55 5.68 23.98
N GLN A 151 -13.92 4.39 23.94
CA GLN A 151 -13.16 3.25 24.46
C GLN A 151 -11.69 3.14 24.02
N HIS A 152 -11.25 3.90 23.00
CA HIS A 152 -9.87 3.95 22.51
C HIS A 152 -9.53 5.33 21.93
N THR A 153 -8.52 5.99 22.50
CA THR A 153 -8.12 7.35 22.15
C THR A 153 -7.18 7.39 20.94
N PHE A 154 -6.07 6.65 20.92
CA PHE A 154 -5.19 6.51 19.73
C PHE A 154 -4.14 5.39 19.89
N ARG A 155 -3.41 5.03 18.82
CA ARG A 155 -2.36 3.99 18.84
C ARG A 155 -1.02 4.51 18.33
N VAL A 156 0.06 4.26 19.07
CA VAL A 156 1.46 4.58 18.71
C VAL A 156 2.29 3.30 18.76
N GLY A 157 2.84 2.86 17.63
CA GLY A 157 3.59 1.61 17.56
C GLY A 157 2.77 0.42 18.06
N SER A 158 3.27 -0.33 19.05
CA SER A 158 2.54 -1.41 19.71
C SER A 158 1.59 -0.96 20.83
N LEU A 159 1.58 0.32 21.20
CA LEU A 159 0.76 0.85 22.29
C LEU A 159 -0.58 1.37 21.77
N LEU A 160 -1.68 0.90 22.36
CA LEU A 160 -3.03 1.41 22.18
C LEU A 160 -3.49 2.11 23.44
N PHE A 161 -3.61 3.43 23.37
CA PHE A 161 -4.10 4.29 24.42
C PHE A 161 -5.62 4.14 24.48
N ARG A 162 -6.13 3.71 25.64
CA ARG A 162 -7.56 3.71 25.97
C ARG A 162 -7.96 5.04 26.61
N ALA A 163 -7.10 5.56 27.48
CA ALA A 163 -7.21 6.87 28.07
C ALA A 163 -5.83 7.53 28.10
N VAL A 164 -5.76 8.80 27.68
CA VAL A 164 -4.49 9.56 27.64
C VAL A 164 -4.12 10.06 29.05
N GLY A 165 -5.11 10.13 29.95
CA GLY A 165 -5.01 10.76 31.26
C GLY A 165 -4.91 12.28 31.18
N ARG A 166 -4.81 12.93 32.34
CA ARG A 166 -4.74 14.40 32.47
C ARG A 166 -3.61 14.81 33.42
N LEU A 167 -3.11 16.01 33.21
CA LEU A 167 -2.13 16.68 34.07
C LEU A 167 -2.74 18.00 34.54
N LEU A 168 -3.63 17.92 35.53
CA LEU A 168 -4.17 19.12 36.19
C LEU A 168 -3.20 19.60 37.28
N PRO A 169 -3.20 20.90 37.62
CA PRO A 169 -2.35 21.43 38.70
C PRO A 169 -2.50 20.66 40.03
N GLN A 170 -3.71 20.21 40.37
CA GLN A 170 -3.93 19.42 41.59
C GLN A 170 -3.37 17.99 41.53
N GLN A 171 -2.96 17.53 40.36
CA GLN A 171 -2.49 16.16 40.10
C GLN A 171 -0.97 16.10 39.91
N MET A 172 -0.27 17.22 40.08
CA MET A 172 1.19 17.32 39.87
C MET A 172 2.02 16.52 40.88
N ASP A 173 1.44 16.08 42.00
CA ASP A 173 2.16 15.24 42.95
C ASP A 173 2.03 13.73 42.61
N ALA A 174 1.12 13.35 41.71
CA ALA A 174 0.75 11.95 41.44
C ALA A 174 0.96 11.49 39.99
N PHE A 175 1.58 12.32 39.14
CA PHE A 175 1.75 12.06 37.70
C PHE A 175 3.11 11.45 37.30
N HIS A 176 3.90 11.02 38.28
CA HIS A 176 5.22 10.44 38.01
C HIS A 176 5.65 9.47 39.11
N ASN A 177 6.65 8.67 38.79
CA ASN A 177 7.47 7.93 39.73
C ASN A 177 8.93 8.12 39.34
N GLU A 178 9.84 7.44 40.04
CA GLU A 178 11.29 7.53 39.79
C GLU A 178 11.68 7.16 38.34
N ALA A 179 10.89 6.33 37.67
CA ALA A 179 11.23 5.77 36.35
C ALA A 179 10.47 6.39 35.17
N ALA A 180 9.34 7.08 35.41
CA ALA A 180 8.49 7.57 34.33
C ALA A 180 7.53 8.69 34.77
N ILE A 181 7.16 9.53 33.80
CA ILE A 181 6.03 10.44 33.87
C ILE A 181 4.81 9.76 33.23
N PHE A 182 3.67 9.75 33.92
CA PHE A 182 2.41 9.20 33.44
C PHE A 182 1.24 10.13 33.81
N PRO A 183 0.44 10.58 32.83
CA PRO A 183 -0.75 11.37 33.14
C PRO A 183 -1.72 10.62 34.06
N VAL A 184 -2.36 11.33 34.99
CA VAL A 184 -3.29 10.69 35.93
C VAL A 184 -4.51 10.18 35.15
N GLY A 185 -4.88 8.91 35.35
CA GLY A 185 -5.93 8.23 34.59
C GLY A 185 -5.47 7.70 33.22
N TYR A 186 -4.17 7.71 32.94
CA TYR A 186 -3.59 7.09 31.75
C TYR A 186 -3.83 5.57 31.74
N HIS A 187 -4.27 5.03 30.60
CA HIS A 187 -4.44 3.60 30.40
C HIS A 187 -4.09 3.23 28.95
N ALA A 188 -3.14 2.31 28.76
CA ALA A 188 -2.78 1.78 27.45
C ALA A 188 -2.50 0.28 27.48
N ASN A 189 -2.75 -0.39 26.36
CA ASN A 189 -2.38 -1.79 26.15
C ASN A 189 -1.17 -1.86 25.20
N ARG A 190 -0.18 -2.70 25.50
CA ARG A 190 0.91 -3.01 24.58
C ARG A 190 0.65 -4.34 23.89
N PHE A 191 0.60 -4.32 22.57
CA PHE A 191 0.53 -5.54 21.77
C PHE A 191 1.92 -6.05 21.45
N TYR A 192 2.23 -7.26 21.88
CA TYR A 192 3.42 -7.98 21.45
C TYR A 192 3.08 -8.79 20.20
N TRP A 193 3.91 -8.72 19.17
CA TRP A 193 3.76 -9.59 18.01
C TRP A 193 4.15 -11.02 18.39
N SER A 194 3.28 -11.98 18.07
CA SER A 194 3.58 -13.41 18.14
C SER A 194 3.19 -14.05 16.81
N MET A 195 4.10 -14.82 16.22
CA MET A 195 3.79 -15.62 15.02
C MET A 195 2.91 -16.84 15.34
N ARG A 196 2.66 -17.14 16.62
CA ARG A 196 1.95 -18.35 17.06
C ARG A 196 0.46 -18.15 17.30
N TYR A 197 -0.01 -16.92 17.51
CA TYR A 197 -1.40 -16.64 17.83
C TYR A 197 -1.88 -15.37 17.11
N SER A 198 -2.90 -15.52 16.27
CA SER A 198 -3.64 -14.38 15.71
C SER A 198 -4.63 -13.88 16.77
N ASN A 199 -4.64 -12.57 17.03
CA ASN A 199 -5.68 -11.95 17.86
C ASN A 199 -7.01 -12.04 17.09
N ARG A 200 -7.84 -13.03 17.44
CA ARG A 200 -9.24 -13.12 17.05
C ARG A 200 -10.08 -12.22 17.96
#